data_AF-A0A7V6VSH8-F1
#
_entry.id   AF-A0A7V6VSH8-F1
#
_cell.length_a   1.000
_cell.length_b   1.000
_cell.length_c   1.000
_cell.angle_alpha   90.00
_cell.angle_beta   90.00
_cell.angle_gamma   90.00
#
_symmetry.space_group_name_H-M   'P 1'
#
loop_
_entity.id
_entity.type
_entity.pdbx_description
1 polymer ?
#
loop_
_entity_poly.entity_id
_entity_poly.type
_entity_poly.pdbx_seq_one_letter_code
_entity_poly.pdbx_strand_id
1 'polypeptide(L)'
;MNKNYVFEYLNENEYNKLEKSVKKYNMLAYKKLNFEYYPSLRDGKFLGKLVSMNSKDKTKTYELKLPTDEMFAKVHGDIKLHYTVYEDKNVILLSTLTPEDILSEGHRSELTTCNGVVISKNNEERDMFKVNLLKMLDR
;
A
#
# COMPACT_ATOMS: atom_id res chain seq x y z
N MET A 1 26.91 -3.23 -15.83
CA MET A 1 25.58 -3.68 -16.27
C MET A 1 24.61 -3.34 -15.14
N ASN A 2 23.72 -2.37 -15.34
CA ASN A 2 22.65 -2.11 -14.36
C ASN A 2 21.76 -3.35 -14.35
N LYS A 3 21.75 -4.07 -13.22
CA LYS A 3 20.83 -5.18 -13.02
C LYS A 3 19.45 -4.57 -12.82
N ASN A 4 18.69 -4.47 -13.91
CA ASN A 4 17.31 -4.01 -13.83
C ASN A 4 16.45 -5.16 -13.30
N TYR A 5 15.78 -4.92 -12.19
CA TYR A 5 14.82 -5.87 -11.64
C TYR A 5 13.52 -5.83 -12.45
N VAL A 6 12.94 -7.00 -12.70
CA VAL A 6 11.64 -7.16 -13.35
C VAL A 6 10.56 -7.30 -12.28
N PHE A 7 9.43 -6.61 -12.45
CA PHE A 7 8.27 -6.80 -11.58
C PHE A 7 7.44 -8.00 -12.03
N GLU A 8 7.17 -8.88 -11.09
CA GLU A 8 6.13 -9.90 -11.21
C GLU A 8 5.08 -9.65 -10.13
N TYR A 9 3.90 -10.24 -10.29
CA TYR A 9 2.80 -10.09 -9.34
C TYR A 9 2.42 -11.46 -8.80
N LEU A 10 2.18 -11.55 -7.49
CA LEU A 10 1.60 -12.75 -6.91
C LEU A 10 0.17 -12.97 -7.46
N ASN A 11 -0.58 -11.88 -7.58
CA ASN A 11 -1.86 -11.83 -8.27
C ASN A 11 -2.04 -10.45 -8.93
N GLU A 12 -1.76 -10.37 -10.23
CA GLU A 12 -1.79 -9.11 -10.98
C GLU A 12 -3.18 -8.46 -10.97
N ASN A 13 -4.25 -9.26 -11.06
CA ASN A 13 -5.61 -8.74 -11.12
C ASN A 13 -6.02 -8.08 -9.82
N GLU A 14 -5.78 -8.73 -8.67
CA GLU A 14 -6.10 -8.14 -7.37
C GLU A 14 -5.20 -6.94 -7.08
N TYR A 15 -3.91 -7.04 -7.38
CA TYR A 15 -2.98 -5.92 -7.20
C TYR A 15 -3.42 -4.67 -7.96
N ASN A 16 -3.77 -4.82 -9.24
CA ASN A 16 -4.22 -3.72 -10.08
C ASN A 16 -5.54 -3.08 -9.57
N LYS A 17 -6.42 -3.85 -8.91
CA LYS A 17 -7.62 -3.30 -8.27
C LYS A 17 -7.25 -2.40 -7.09
N LEU A 18 -6.38 -2.89 -6.21
CA LEU A 18 -5.90 -2.14 -5.05
C LEU A 18 -5.14 -0.88 -5.48
N GLU A 19 -4.27 -0.98 -6.47
CA GLU A 19 -3.49 0.16 -6.99
C GLU A 19 -4.41 1.25 -7.57
N LYS A 20 -5.48 0.86 -8.29
CA LYS A 20 -6.51 1.81 -8.78
C LYS A 20 -7.24 2.51 -7.64
N SER A 21 -7.52 1.81 -6.54
CA SER A 21 -8.08 2.45 -5.33
C SER A 21 -7.12 3.41 -4.68
N VAL A 22 -5.84 3.05 -4.57
CA VAL A 22 -4.81 3.98 -4.08
C VAL A 22 -4.77 5.23 -4.97
N LYS A 23 -4.82 5.09 -6.30
CA LYS A 23 -4.92 6.21 -7.23
C LYS A 23 -6.13 7.11 -6.96
N LYS A 24 -7.29 6.52 -6.68
CA LYS A 24 -8.55 7.25 -6.45
C LYS A 24 -8.56 8.01 -5.12
N TYR A 25 -8.14 7.36 -4.03
CA TYR A 25 -8.32 7.88 -2.67
C TYR A 25 -7.04 8.45 -2.04
N ASN A 26 -5.86 8.13 -2.57
CA ASN A 26 -4.59 8.67 -2.13
C ASN A 26 -3.63 8.87 -3.32
N MET A 27 -3.88 9.93 -4.08
CA MET A 27 -3.10 10.26 -5.27
C MET A 27 -1.61 10.54 -4.96
N LEU A 28 -1.30 11.06 -3.77
CA LEU A 28 0.08 11.31 -3.35
C LEU A 28 0.86 10.01 -3.22
N ALA A 29 0.29 9.01 -2.52
CA ALA A 29 0.88 7.67 -2.41
C ALA A 29 1.07 7.06 -3.81
N TYR A 30 0.05 7.13 -4.67
CA TYR A 30 0.11 6.58 -6.02
C TYR A 30 1.23 7.20 -6.86
N LYS A 31 1.37 8.53 -6.85
CA LYS A 31 2.44 9.23 -7.57
C LYS A 31 3.82 8.82 -7.06
N LYS A 32 4.02 8.80 -5.74
CA LYS A 32 5.30 8.44 -5.15
C LYS A 32 5.67 6.98 -5.45
N LEU A 33 4.69 6.08 -5.37
CA LEU A 33 4.85 4.67 -5.74
C LEU A 33 5.33 4.52 -7.19
N ASN A 34 4.68 5.19 -8.13
CA ASN A 34 4.97 5.04 -9.57
C ASN A 34 6.23 5.77 -10.03
N PHE A 35 6.49 6.98 -9.52
CA PHE A 35 7.55 7.85 -10.04
C PHE A 35 8.85 7.79 -9.24
N GLU A 36 8.81 7.35 -7.99
CA GLU A 36 10.01 7.28 -7.14
C GLU A 36 10.33 5.83 -6.74
N TYR A 37 9.35 5.12 -6.19
CA TYR A 37 9.61 3.81 -5.58
C TYR A 37 9.80 2.72 -6.63
N TYR A 38 8.90 2.55 -7.59
CA TYR A 38 9.08 1.53 -8.64
C TYR A 38 10.38 1.71 -9.44
N PRO A 39 10.76 2.92 -9.89
CA PRO A 39 12.08 3.11 -10.52
C PRO A 39 13.24 2.73 -9.60
N SER A 40 13.21 3.18 -8.34
CA SER A 40 14.27 2.85 -7.37
C SER A 40 14.40 1.34 -7.13
N LEU A 41 13.26 0.65 -7.05
CA LEU A 41 13.21 -0.81 -6.91
C LEU A 41 13.78 -1.51 -8.14
N ARG A 42 13.44 -1.04 -9.35
CA ARG A 42 14.02 -1.56 -10.61
C ARG A 42 15.53 -1.37 -10.67
N ASP A 43 16.06 -0.29 -10.11
CA ASP A 43 17.49 -0.02 -10.00
C ASP A 43 18.19 -0.87 -8.93
N GLY A 44 17.44 -1.69 -8.17
CA GLY A 44 17.97 -2.55 -7.10
C GLY A 44 18.09 -1.86 -5.73
N LYS A 45 17.50 -0.67 -5.55
CA LYS A 45 17.40 0.00 -4.24
C LYS A 45 16.14 -0.46 -3.53
N PHE A 46 16.25 -1.49 -2.70
CA PHE A 46 15.13 -2.02 -1.92
C PHE A 46 14.77 -1.10 -0.75
N LEU A 47 13.60 -0.47 -0.84
CA LEU A 47 13.10 0.49 0.14
C LEU A 47 12.12 -0.17 1.12
N GLY A 48 12.11 0.30 2.36
CA GLY A 48 11.17 -0.16 3.39
C GLY A 48 11.82 -1.02 4.46
N LYS A 49 10.99 -1.64 5.30
CA LYS A 49 11.42 -2.49 6.41
C LYS A 49 11.51 -3.95 5.93
N LEU A 50 12.63 -4.61 6.19
CA LEU A 50 12.76 -6.05 6.00
C LEU A 50 11.92 -6.77 7.05
N VAL A 51 10.95 -7.58 6.60
CA VAL A 51 10.02 -8.31 7.48
C VAL A 51 10.41 -9.77 7.60
N SER A 52 10.92 -10.36 6.52
CA SER A 52 11.33 -11.75 6.50
C SER A 52 12.49 -11.97 5.54
N MET A 53 13.34 -12.93 5.86
CA MET A 53 14.41 -13.41 5.00
C MET A 53 14.38 -14.93 5.01
N ASN A 54 14.25 -15.55 3.84
CA ASN A 54 14.26 -16.99 3.71
C ASN A 54 15.60 -17.44 3.10
N SER A 55 16.44 -18.07 3.93
CA SER A 55 17.78 -18.52 3.52
C SER A 55 17.76 -19.68 2.53
N LYS A 56 16.67 -20.47 2.47
CA LYS A 56 16.55 -21.59 1.52
C LYS A 56 16.30 -21.08 0.11
N ASP A 57 15.35 -20.16 -0.01
CA ASP A 57 14.93 -19.60 -1.31
C ASP A 57 15.70 -18.33 -1.69
N LYS A 58 16.61 -17.86 -0.79
CA LYS A 58 17.37 -16.60 -0.91
C LYS A 58 16.49 -15.38 -1.22
N THR A 59 15.31 -15.34 -0.59
CA THR A 59 14.36 -14.24 -0.77
C THR A 59 14.35 -13.30 0.42
N LYS A 60 14.06 -12.04 0.15
CA LYS A 60 13.89 -10.98 1.15
C LYS A 60 12.53 -10.30 0.96
N THR A 61 11.70 -10.31 1.99
CA THR A 61 10.37 -9.70 1.96
C THR A 61 10.39 -8.37 2.69
N TYR A 62 9.85 -7.34 2.04
CA TYR A 62 9.85 -5.97 2.50
C TYR A 62 8.43 -5.41 2.63
N GLU A 63 8.27 -4.56 3.63
CA GLU A 63 7.12 -3.67 3.79
C GLU A 63 7.55 -2.22 3.59
N LEU A 64 7.05 -1.59 2.54
CA LEU A 64 7.30 -0.18 2.26
C LEU A 64 6.06 0.65 2.60
N LYS A 65 6.16 1.45 3.67
CA LYS A 65 5.14 2.44 4.04
C LYS A 65 5.07 3.56 3.00
N LEU A 66 3.88 3.80 2.46
CA LEU A 66 3.59 4.86 1.52
C LEU A 66 3.12 6.13 2.25
N PRO A 67 3.31 7.32 1.65
CA PRO A 67 2.78 8.57 2.20
C PRO A 67 1.27 8.48 2.38
N THR A 68 0.81 8.62 3.61
CA THR A 68 -0.61 8.49 3.96
C THR A 68 -0.99 9.64 4.86
N ASP A 69 -2.20 10.17 4.68
CA ASP A 69 -2.76 11.16 5.59
C ASP A 69 -2.83 10.62 7.01
N GLU A 70 -2.49 11.44 8.01
CA GLU A 70 -2.40 11.01 9.41
C GLU A 70 -3.76 10.54 9.93
N MET A 71 -4.84 11.25 9.57
CA MET A 71 -6.19 10.92 10.01
C MET A 71 -6.65 9.61 9.38
N PHE A 72 -6.36 9.40 8.08
CA PHE A 72 -6.58 8.12 7.43
C PHE A 72 -5.79 6.99 8.10
N ALA A 73 -4.50 7.21 8.38
CA ALA A 73 -3.64 6.22 9.02
C ALA A 73 -4.12 5.82 10.43
N LYS A 74 -4.66 6.77 11.20
CA LYS A 74 -5.26 6.48 12.52
C LYS A 74 -6.58 5.68 12.41
N VAL A 75 -7.35 5.85 11.34
CA VAL A 75 -8.66 5.18 11.16
C VAL A 75 -8.50 3.78 10.55
N HIS A 76 -7.70 3.67 9.49
CA HIS A 76 -7.58 2.50 8.62
C HIS A 76 -6.21 1.81 8.67
N GLY A 77 -5.20 2.47 9.25
CA GLY A 77 -3.80 2.05 9.18
C GLY A 77 -3.04 2.68 8.00
N ASP A 78 -1.72 2.53 8.04
CA ASP A 78 -0.84 3.03 6.99
C ASP A 78 -1.02 2.25 5.68
N ILE A 79 -0.99 2.97 4.55
CA ILE A 79 -0.87 2.30 3.26
C ILE A 79 0.55 1.73 3.13
N LYS A 80 0.67 0.43 2.83
CA LYS A 80 1.97 -0.22 2.65
C LYS A 80 1.98 -1.11 1.42
N LEU A 81 3.10 -1.08 0.70
CA LEU A 81 3.45 -2.04 -0.33
C LEU A 81 4.17 -3.24 0.29
N HIS A 82 3.69 -4.44 -0.03
CA HIS A 82 4.33 -5.70 0.32
C HIS A 82 4.96 -6.31 -0.92
N TYR A 83 6.27 -6.56 -0.88
CA TYR A 83 6.98 -7.16 -2.01
C TYR A 83 8.12 -8.07 -1.56
N THR A 84 8.46 -9.05 -2.39
CA THR A 84 9.54 -10.00 -2.16
C THR A 84 10.58 -9.88 -3.26
N VAL A 85 11.84 -9.82 -2.88
CA VAL A 85 12.97 -9.72 -3.79
C VAL A 85 13.61 -11.10 -3.96
N TYR A 86 13.78 -11.50 -5.21
CA TYR A 86 14.56 -12.66 -5.65
C TYR A 86 15.85 -12.14 -6.30
N GLU A 87 16.91 -12.01 -5.49
CA GLU A 87 18.19 -11.42 -5.93
C GLU A 87 18.92 -12.27 -6.98
N ASP A 88 18.71 -13.59 -6.96
CA ASP A 88 19.26 -14.53 -7.92
C ASP A 88 18.64 -14.37 -9.32
N LYS A 89 17.34 -14.10 -9.37
CA LYS A 89 16.55 -13.95 -10.60
C LYS A 89 16.44 -12.50 -11.08
N ASN A 90 16.86 -11.54 -10.27
CA ASN A 90 16.58 -10.12 -10.45
C ASN A 90 15.07 -9.85 -10.62
N VAL A 91 14.24 -10.51 -9.80
CA VAL A 91 12.77 -10.35 -9.82
C VAL A 91 12.30 -9.73 -8.52
N ILE A 92 11.35 -8.81 -8.62
CA ILE A 92 10.61 -8.26 -7.50
C ILE A 92 9.16 -8.70 -7.65
N LEU A 93 8.72 -9.59 -6.76
CA LEU A 93 7.35 -10.06 -6.70
C LEU A 93 6.53 -9.10 -5.84
N LEU A 94 5.64 -8.35 -6.47
CA LEU A 94 4.66 -7.50 -5.80
C LEU A 94 3.53 -8.38 -5.26
N SER A 95 3.39 -8.41 -3.93
CA SER A 95 2.44 -9.28 -3.24
C SER A 95 1.07 -8.63 -3.13
N THR A 96 1.00 -7.48 -2.45
CA THR A 96 -0.26 -6.78 -2.15
C THR A 96 -0.04 -5.35 -1.63
N LEU A 97 -1.13 -4.60 -1.48
CA LEU A 97 -1.20 -3.30 -0.82
C LEU A 97 -2.15 -3.38 0.38
N THR A 98 -1.67 -3.03 1.56
CA THR A 98 -2.53 -2.91 2.76
C THR A 98 -2.88 -1.46 3.03
N PRO A 99 -4.02 -1.14 3.67
CA PRO A 99 -5.07 -2.07 4.13
C PRO A 99 -5.98 -2.57 2.99
N GLU A 100 -6.09 -3.88 2.83
CA GLU A 100 -6.81 -4.50 1.70
C GLU A 100 -8.32 -4.26 1.74
N ASP A 101 -8.92 -4.22 2.93
CA ASP A 101 -10.38 -4.11 3.10
C ASP A 101 -10.92 -2.82 2.45
N ILE A 102 -10.42 -1.66 2.90
CA ILE A 102 -10.86 -0.35 2.40
C ILE A 102 -10.46 -0.12 0.93
N LEU A 103 -9.28 -0.62 0.52
CA LEU A 103 -8.82 -0.50 -0.86
C LEU A 103 -9.65 -1.36 -1.81
N SER A 104 -9.97 -2.59 -1.42
CA SER A 104 -10.84 -3.48 -2.21
C SER A 104 -12.25 -2.92 -2.31
N GLU A 105 -12.77 -2.37 -1.21
CA GLU A 105 -14.09 -1.77 -1.17
C GLU A 105 -14.18 -0.52 -2.07
N GLY A 106 -13.17 0.35 -1.96
CA GLY A 106 -13.06 1.56 -2.76
C GLY A 106 -12.92 1.31 -4.26
N HIS A 107 -12.47 0.11 -4.65
CA HIS A 107 -12.43 -0.32 -6.04
C HIS A 107 -13.83 -0.68 -6.52
N ARG A 108 -14.59 -1.44 -5.70
CA ARG A 108 -15.92 -1.95 -6.04
C ARG A 108 -16.98 -0.86 -6.10
N SER A 109 -16.86 0.15 -5.23
CA SER A 109 -17.84 1.22 -5.16
C SER A 109 -17.23 2.53 -4.69
N GLU A 110 -17.90 3.62 -5.03
CA GLU A 110 -17.53 4.94 -4.51
C GLU A 110 -17.77 5.02 -3.01
N LEU A 111 -16.74 5.40 -2.27
CA LEU A 111 -16.77 5.58 -0.83
C LEU A 111 -17.05 7.05 -0.51
N THR A 112 -17.85 7.26 0.54
CA THR A 112 -18.12 8.58 1.08
C THR A 112 -16.97 9.02 1.98
N THR A 113 -16.93 10.31 2.28
CA THR A 113 -15.93 10.88 3.18
C THR A 113 -16.59 11.50 4.39
N CYS A 114 -16.09 11.21 5.58
CA CYS A 114 -16.40 11.96 6.80
C CYS A 114 -15.19 12.81 7.15
N ASN A 115 -15.37 14.13 7.23
CA ASN A 115 -14.31 15.04 7.62
C ASN A 115 -13.02 14.94 6.77
N GLY A 116 -13.15 14.63 5.48
CA GLY A 116 -12.02 14.43 4.57
C GLY A 116 -11.38 13.03 4.61
N VAL A 117 -11.82 12.15 5.51
CA VAL A 117 -11.38 10.75 5.59
C VAL A 117 -12.39 9.85 4.90
N VAL A 118 -11.89 8.95 4.05
CA VAL A 118 -12.70 7.94 3.36
C VAL A 118 -13.27 6.94 4.35
N ILE A 119 -14.55 6.58 4.22
CA ILE A 119 -15.27 5.70 5.13
C ILE A 119 -15.64 4.39 4.45
N SER A 120 -15.42 3.27 5.15
CA SER A 120 -15.90 1.96 4.70
C SER A 120 -17.42 1.90 4.83
N LYS A 121 -18.13 1.42 3.81
CA LYS A 121 -19.57 1.10 3.88
C LYS A 121 -19.83 -0.09 4.78
N ASN A 122 -18.89 -1.03 4.84
CA ASN A 122 -19.02 -2.21 5.71
C ASN A 122 -18.82 -1.86 7.20
N ASN A 123 -18.10 -0.78 7.50
CA ASN A 123 -17.77 -0.37 8.87
C ASN A 123 -18.08 1.11 9.14
N GLU A 124 -19.13 1.64 8.48
CA GLU A 124 -19.42 3.08 8.43
C GLU A 124 -19.52 3.71 9.82
N GLU A 125 -20.32 3.13 10.72
CA GLU A 125 -20.49 3.63 12.09
C GLU A 125 -19.18 3.64 12.87
N ARG A 126 -18.37 2.58 12.74
CA ARG A 126 -17.10 2.44 13.45
C ARG A 126 -16.08 3.48 12.97
N ASP A 127 -15.98 3.67 11.66
CA ASP A 127 -15.02 4.62 11.09
C ASP A 127 -15.42 6.06 11.40
N MET A 128 -16.71 6.39 11.30
CA MET A 128 -17.22 7.70 11.72
C MET A 128 -16.99 7.95 13.22
N PHE A 129 -17.21 6.95 14.06
CA PHE A 129 -16.92 7.05 15.50
C PHE A 129 -15.44 7.35 15.75
N LYS A 130 -14.51 6.63 15.11
CA LYS A 130 -13.07 6.89 15.23
C LYS A 130 -12.72 8.31 14.76
N VAL A 131 -13.22 8.72 13.61
CA VAL A 131 -13.00 10.06 13.04
C VAL A 131 -13.45 11.15 14.01
N ASN A 132 -14.65 11.01 14.57
CA ASN A 132 -15.20 11.98 15.51
C ASN A 132 -14.43 11.99 16.83
N LEU A 133 -14.09 10.81 17.37
CA LEU A 133 -13.29 10.68 18.59
C LEU A 133 -11.92 11.36 18.43
N LEU A 134 -11.21 11.09 17.34
CA LEU A 134 -9.90 11.70 17.06
C LEU A 134 -10.01 13.23 16.97
N LYS A 135 -11.05 13.74 16.31
CA LYS A 135 -11.31 15.19 16.28
C LYS A 135 -11.61 15.80 17.63
N MET A 136 -12.21 15.04 18.54
CA MET A 136 -12.44 15.50 19.92
C MET A 136 -11.15 15.52 20.75
N LEU A 137 -10.20 14.63 20.44
CA LEU A 137 -8.91 14.54 21.14
C LEU A 137 -7.85 15.51 20.60
N ASP A 138 -7.94 15.89 19.33
CA ASP A 138 -7.07 16.92 18.72
C ASP A 138 -7.51 18.37 19.10
N ARG A 139 -8.54 18.51 19.95
CA ARG A 139 -8.98 19.78 20.56
C ARG A 139 -8.38 19.95 21.95
#